data_AF-A0A1Y5DM74-F1
#
_entry.id   AF-A0A1Y5DM74-F1
#
_cell.length_a   1.000
_cell.length_b   1.000
_cell.length_c   1.000
_cell.angle_alpha   90.00
_cell.angle_beta   90.00
_cell.angle_gamma   90.00
#
_symmetry.space_group_name_H-M   'P 1'
#
loop_
_entity.id
_entity.type
_entity.pdbx_description
1 polymer ?
#
loop_
_entity_poly.entity_id
_entity_poly.type
_entity_poly.pdbx_seq_one_letter_code
_entity_poly.pdbx_strand_id
1 'polypeptide(L)' 'MTIATQASEDVRQSNILLDYRQVRQASEKLISNLSAEDCALQAADFVSPAKWHLAHTSWFFETFILLQ' A
#
# COMPACT_ATOMS: atom_id res chain seq x y z
N MET A 1 -22.45 -15.97 24.24
CA MET A 1 -21.77 -14.65 24.21
C MET A 1 -20.55 -14.63 23.27
N THR A 2 -20.11 -15.77 22.73
CA THR A 2 -18.91 -15.88 21.86
C THR A 2 -19.16 -15.56 20.37
N ILE A 3 -20.35 -15.89 19.85
CA ILE A 3 -20.69 -15.76 18.42
C ILE A 3 -20.82 -14.29 17.97
N ALA A 4 -21.42 -13.44 18.82
CA ALA A 4 -21.58 -12.00 18.51
C ALA A 4 -20.22 -11.27 18.47
N THR A 5 -19.27 -11.67 19.34
CA THR A 5 -17.91 -11.12 19.36
C THR A 5 -17.12 -11.55 18.12
N GLN A 6 -17.20 -12.82 17.73
CA GLN A 6 -16.53 -13.32 16.52
C GLN A 6 -17.07 -12.68 15.23
N ALA A 7 -18.38 -12.47 15.11
CA ALA A 7 -18.96 -11.76 13.97
C ALA A 7 -18.48 -10.31 13.89
N SER A 8 -18.32 -9.62 15.03
CA SER A 8 -17.81 -8.24 15.06
C SER A 8 -16.33 -8.14 14.71
N GLU A 9 -15.52 -9.12 15.10
CA GLU A 9 -14.09 -9.20 14.78
C GLU A 9 -13.88 -9.44 13.27
N ASP A 10 -14.68 -10.34 12.68
CA ASP A 10 -14.60 -10.71 11.27
C ASP A 10 -15.04 -9.55 10.34
N VAL A 11 -16.08 -8.81 10.74
CA VAL A 11 -16.49 -7.57 10.06
C VAL A 11 -15.41 -6.48 10.17
N ARG A 12 -14.72 -6.37 11.31
CA ARG A 12 -13.62 -5.41 11.49
C ARG A 12 -12.39 -5.77 10.66
N GLN A 13 -12.02 -7.05 10.61
CA GLN A 13 -10.90 -7.55 9.79
C GLN A 13 -11.16 -7.41 8.29
N SER A 14 -12.39 -7.69 7.84
CA SER A 14 -12.78 -7.48 6.45
C SER A 14 -12.72 -6.00 6.05
N ASN A 15 -13.00 -5.06 6.97
CA ASN A 15 -12.85 -3.64 6.71
C ASN A 15 -11.37 -3.22 6.56
N ILE A 16 -10.47 -3.72 7.42
CA ILE A 16 -9.02 -3.41 7.34
C ILE A 16 -8.40 -3.92 6.03
N LEU A 17 -8.76 -5.13 5.60
CA LEU A 17 -8.26 -5.68 4.32
C LEU A 17 -8.79 -4.91 3.12
N LEU A 18 -10.04 -4.44 3.18
CA LEU A 18 -10.62 -3.58 2.14
C LEU A 18 -9.89 -2.25 2.09
N ASP A 19 -9.72 -1.58 3.23
CA ASP A 19 -9.02 -0.30 3.35
C ASP A 19 -7.57 -0.40 2.85
N TYR A 20 -6.86 -1.46 3.25
CA TYR A 20 -5.51 -1.74 2.75
C TYR A 20 -5.49 -1.82 1.22
N ARG A 21 -6.37 -2.63 0.61
CA ARG A 21 -6.44 -2.77 -0.85
C ARG A 21 -6.77 -1.45 -1.54
N GLN A 22 -7.71 -0.67 -1.01
CA GLN A 22 -8.09 0.62 -1.57
C GLN A 22 -6.91 1.60 -1.59
N VAL A 23 -6.17 1.70 -0.48
CA VAL A 23 -4.99 2.58 -0.38
C VAL A 23 -3.86 2.12 -1.31
N ARG A 24 -3.62 0.80 -1.42
CA ARG A 24 -2.60 0.26 -2.34
C ARG A 24 -2.98 0.53 -3.80
N GLN A 25 -4.23 0.29 -4.18
CA GLN A 25 -4.73 0.58 -5.53
C GLN A 25 -4.68 2.07 -5.88
N ALA A 26 -4.94 2.96 -4.92
CA ALA A 26 -4.81 4.39 -5.13
C ALA A 26 -3.38 4.79 -5.52
N SER A 27 -2.37 4.17 -4.90
CA SER A 27 -0.95 4.42 -5.24
C SER A 27 -0.61 3.99 -6.66
N GLU A 28 -1.07 2.82 -7.10
CA GLU A 28 -0.89 2.34 -8.48
C GLU A 28 -1.64 3.22 -9.50
N LYS A 29 -2.85 3.68 -9.15
CA LYS A 29 -3.64 4.56 -10.00
C LYS A 29 -2.98 5.92 -10.23
N LEU A 30 -2.27 6.47 -9.25
CA LEU A 30 -1.55 7.76 -9.41
C LEU A 30 -0.51 7.73 -10.53
N ILE A 31 0.06 6.55 -10.81
CA ILE A 31 1.11 6.39 -11.82
C ILE A 31 0.62 5.67 -13.08
N SER A 32 -0.68 5.43 -13.24
CA SER A 32 -1.21 4.53 -14.28
C SER A 32 -0.91 4.96 -15.71
N ASN A 33 -0.59 6.24 -15.91
CA ASN A 33 -0.30 6.83 -17.22
C ASN A 33 1.21 7.07 -17.44
N LEU A 34 2.05 6.64 -16.50
CA LEU A 34 3.50 6.77 -16.61
C LEU A 34 4.10 5.54 -17.29
N SER A 35 5.07 5.77 -18.18
CA SER A 35 5.90 4.68 -18.70
C SER A 35 6.85 4.14 -17.63
N ALA A 36 7.51 3.02 -17.91
CA ALA A 36 8.53 2.48 -17.02
C ALA A 36 9.72 3.44 -16.87
N GLU A 37 10.08 4.14 -17.96
CA GLU A 37 11.11 5.16 -18.01
C GLU A 37 10.74 6.37 -17.15
N ASP A 38 9.50 6.86 -17.25
CA ASP A 38 8.99 7.95 -16.42
C ASP A 38 9.03 7.58 -14.93
N CYS A 39 8.71 6.33 -14.60
CA CYS A 39 8.74 5.85 -13.22
C CYS A 39 10.15 5.79 -12.62
N ALA A 40 11.20 5.79 -13.46
CA ALA A 40 12.59 5.79 -13.03
C ALA A 40 13.21 7.20 -12.96
N LEU A 41 12.52 8.23 -13.45
CA LEU A 41 13.03 9.59 -13.51
C LEU A 41 13.17 10.23 -12.11
N GLN A 42 14.31 10.87 -11.88
CA GLN A 42 14.52 11.79 -10.76
C GLN A 42 14.73 13.20 -11.33
N ALA A 43 13.69 14.03 -11.28
CA ALA A 43 13.70 15.35 -11.92
C ALA A 43 14.54 16.40 -11.17
N ALA A 44 14.72 16.22 -9.86
CA ALA A 44 15.54 17.06 -9.00
C ALA A 44 16.03 16.26 -7.79
N ASP A 45 17.08 16.73 -7.10
CA ASP A 45 17.71 16.00 -6.00
C ASP A 45 16.76 15.68 -4.84
N PHE A 46 15.76 16.53 -4.60
CA PHE A 46 14.77 16.34 -3.53
C PHE A 46 13.57 15.47 -3.95
N VAL A 47 13.49 15.05 -5.21
CA VAL A 47 12.40 14.20 -5.74
C VAL A 47 12.89 12.77 -5.85
N SER A 48 12.12 11.81 -5.32
CA SER A 48 12.41 10.38 -5.53
C SER A 48 11.64 9.85 -6.75
N PRO A 49 12.18 8.87 -7.49
CA PRO A 49 11.46 8.23 -8.60
C PRO A 49 10.13 7.61 -8.16
N ALA A 50 9.13 7.57 -9.05
CA ALA A 50 7.83 6.97 -8.72
C ALA A 50 7.96 5.49 -8.35
N LYS A 51 8.84 4.73 -9.04
CA LYS A 51 9.12 3.33 -8.69
C LYS A 51 9.74 3.18 -7.29
N TRP A 52 10.50 4.18 -6.84
CA TRP A 52 11.08 4.18 -5.49
C TRP A 52 9.97 4.30 -4.44
N HIS A 53 8.99 5.19 -4.65
CA HIS A 53 7.85 5.33 -3.74
C HIS A 53 7.00 4.05 -3.65
N LEU A 54 6.73 3.38 -4.79
CA LEU A 54 6.01 2.10 -4.78
C LEU A 54 6.76 1.04 -3.97
N ALA A 55 8.07 0.90 -4.18
CA ALA A 55 8.89 -0.06 -3.45
C ALA A 55 8.99 0.31 -1.96
N HIS A 56 9.23 1.58 -1.63
CA HIS A 56 9.42 2.04 -0.26
C HIS A 56 8.18 1.82 0.61
N THR A 57 7.00 2.09 0.08
CA THR A 57 5.76 1.83 0.81
C THR A 57 5.49 0.33 0.99
N SER A 58 5.89 -0.53 0.04
CA SER A 58 5.83 -1.99 0.22
C SER A 58 6.82 -2.49 1.28
N TRP A 59 8.06 -2.02 1.20
CA TRP A 59 9.14 -2.34 2.14
C TRP A 59 8.76 -2.03 3.59
N PHE A 60 7.98 -0.97 3.83
CA PHE A 60 7.47 -0.64 5.17
C PHE A 60 6.65 -1.79 5.76
N PHE A 61 5.66 -2.33 5.02
CA PHE A 61 4.84 -3.45 5.49
C PHE A 61 5.67 -4.72 5.65
N GLU A 62 6.57 -4.98 4.71
CA GLU A 62 7.50 -6.11 4.81
C GLU A 62 8.32 -6.04 6.10
N THR A 63 9.00 -4.92 6.35
CA THR A 63 9.93 -4.75 7.47
C THR A 63 9.23 -4.69 8.81
N PHE A 64 8.15 -3.90 8.91
CA PHE A 64 7.57 -3.55 10.20
C PHE A 64 6.32 -4.36 10.55
N ILE A 65 5.80 -5.19 9.66
CA ILE A 65 4.61 -6.02 9.94
C ILE A 65 4.88 -7.48 9.63
N LEU A 66 5.47 -7.80 8.47
CA LEU A 66 5.61 -9.20 8.04
C LEU A 66 6.87 -9.89 8.57
N LEU A 67 7.96 -9.15 8.78
CA LEU A 67 9.23 -9.68 9.28
C LEU A 67 9.44 -9.45 10.80
N GLN A 68 8.36 -9.18 11.54
CA GLN A 68 8.41 -9.14 13.01
C GLN A 68 8.48 -10.53 13.63
#